data_AF-A0A5B1QQH4-F1
#
_entry.id   AF-A0A5B1QQH4-F1
#
_cell.length_a   1.000
_cell.length_b   1.000
_cell.length_c   1.000
_cell.angle_alpha   90.00
_cell.angle_beta   90.00
_cell.angle_gamma   90.00
#
_symmetry.space_group_name_H-M   'P 1'
#
loop_
_entity.id
_entity.type
_entity.pdbx_description
1 polymer ?
#
loop_
_entity_poly.entity_id
_entity_poly.type
_entity_poly.pdbx_seq_one_letter_code
_entity_poly.pdbx_strand_id
1 'polypeptide(L)'
;MNYIMSRYSIAFLVAIPLVRCAVVGRAPRASSFAGSTTTFEFPPPNVTATIPDPNFPVGSILGFAGPTPTGNEAEALATAPAFPKVETAYPLIQPDTADHQGSTFNVFHSWGNLAPWFSVDSSDFGLPSASPLIPEGCGITQAFLLHRHGARYPTGGSAPAAFAAKIHQAAAGAGFTASGPLAFLNDWTYKLGAEILTPFGREQLLELGVGFRVNYGDLLKGFNDLPVFRTTTEARMIDSALNFAAGFFGVQQFAESYHQLIEIEQEGFNSTLQPGNVCPNSGNSIGEFGGVQSSKWSAIFTPPIIKRLSWFITGVNLTTSDIIGMQQACAYETNALGFSSFCDLFTEEEWKQFEYFNDLSFWYGDGPGNPTAAARGIGWVQELVSRLTQTRITDFDSAVNKTIVTSPILFPLDQPIYVDATHDNVLSTIVTALNFTSLTRNGPLPTDHIPADQTWFSSRVAPFSSNLVGQVLSCPASSQPTHIRFLLNDGVLPLTGIQGCAANKDGLCELPSFIAGMQARIAEVDFQFDCFANFTIPIPDNIVDGRFPPALRNMTG
;
A
#
# COMPACT_ATOMS: atom_id res chain seq x y z
N MET A 1 -26.46 -54.64 -68.15
CA MET A 1 -25.37 -55.22 -68.96
C MET A 1 -24.33 -55.75 -67.98
N ASN A 2 -24.23 -57.08 -67.86
CA ASN A 2 -23.14 -57.95 -67.37
C ASN A 2 -22.32 -57.53 -66.11
N TYR A 3 -22.31 -58.29 -65.00
CA TYR A 3 -21.46 -59.49 -64.71
C TYR A 3 -19.96 -59.22 -65.04
N ILE A 4 -18.94 -59.29 -64.15
CA ILE A 4 -18.51 -60.35 -63.22
C ILE A 4 -17.28 -59.88 -62.39
N MET A 5 -17.24 -60.27 -61.10
CA MET A 5 -16.12 -60.73 -60.22
C MET A 5 -14.77 -60.00 -60.18
N SER A 6 -13.95 -60.07 -59.12
CA SER A 6 -13.99 -60.58 -57.73
C SER A 6 -12.59 -60.28 -57.15
N ARG A 7 -12.53 -60.14 -55.82
CA ARG A 7 -11.50 -60.64 -54.88
C ARG A 7 -11.11 -59.54 -53.92
N TYR A 8 -11.56 -59.62 -52.66
CA TYR A 8 -10.68 -59.30 -51.53
C TYR A 8 -11.04 -60.16 -50.31
N SER A 9 -9.97 -60.57 -49.65
CA SER A 9 -9.82 -61.62 -48.66
C SER A 9 -10.62 -61.45 -47.37
N ILE A 10 -11.04 -62.58 -46.82
CA ILE A 10 -11.63 -62.76 -45.50
C ILE A 10 -10.56 -62.55 -44.43
N ALA A 11 -10.72 -61.54 -43.57
CA ALA A 11 -9.99 -61.42 -42.32
C ALA A 11 -10.94 -61.77 -41.16
N PHE A 12 -10.60 -62.83 -40.43
CA PHE A 12 -11.31 -63.24 -39.20
C PHE A 12 -11.09 -62.20 -38.10
N LEU A 13 -12.13 -61.42 -37.79
CA LEU A 13 -12.20 -60.60 -36.58
C LEU A 13 -12.75 -61.46 -35.43
N VAL A 14 -11.85 -61.90 -34.55
CA VAL A 14 -12.21 -62.47 -33.26
C VAL A 14 -12.76 -61.34 -32.39
N ALA A 15 -14.07 -61.37 -32.12
CA ALA A 15 -14.70 -60.47 -31.17
C ALA A 15 -14.31 -60.89 -29.74
N ILE A 16 -13.33 -60.21 -29.16
CA ILE A 16 -13.08 -60.25 -27.71
C ILE A 16 -14.12 -59.33 -27.07
N PRO A 17 -14.93 -59.80 -26.10
CA PRO A 17 -15.83 -58.91 -25.38
C PRO A 17 -14.97 -58.02 -24.47
N LEU A 18 -14.84 -56.75 -24.83
CA LEU A 18 -14.38 -55.70 -23.92
C LEU A 18 -15.41 -55.56 -22.80
N VAL A 19 -15.23 -56.32 -21.73
CA VAL A 19 -15.85 -56.03 -20.44
C VAL A 19 -15.31 -54.67 -20.01
N ARG A 20 -16.09 -53.61 -20.27
CA ARG A 20 -15.90 -52.33 -19.58
C ARG A 20 -16.19 -52.59 -18.11
N CYS A 21 -15.16 -52.91 -17.33
CA CYS A 21 -15.18 -52.64 -15.91
C CYS A 21 -15.36 -51.14 -15.75
N ALA A 22 -16.60 -50.71 -15.57
CA ALA A 22 -16.86 -49.42 -14.95
C ALA A 22 -16.26 -49.51 -13.54
N VAL A 23 -15.04 -49.00 -13.39
CA VAL A 23 -14.54 -48.64 -12.07
C VAL A 23 -15.43 -47.49 -11.62
N VAL A 24 -16.55 -47.84 -10.98
CA VAL A 24 -17.29 -46.90 -10.15
C VAL A 24 -16.33 -46.58 -9.02
N GLY A 25 -15.50 -45.55 -9.21
CA GLY A 25 -14.66 -45.02 -8.16
C GLY A 25 -15.60 -44.71 -7.00
N ARG A 26 -15.48 -45.50 -5.91
CA ARG A 26 -16.22 -45.21 -4.68
C ARG A 26 -15.86 -43.78 -4.32
N ALA A 27 -16.88 -42.92 -4.19
CA ALA A 27 -16.69 -41.60 -3.62
C ALA A 27 -15.86 -41.74 -2.33
N PRO A 28 -14.84 -40.90 -2.11
CA PRO A 28 -14.00 -40.96 -0.92
C PRO A 28 -14.91 -40.88 0.32
N ARG A 29 -14.65 -41.74 1.31
CA ARG A 29 -15.35 -41.68 2.60
C ARG A 29 -14.87 -40.42 3.33
N ALA A 30 -15.80 -39.71 3.95
CA ALA A 30 -15.47 -38.61 4.85
C ALA A 30 -14.48 -39.08 5.94
N SER A 31 -13.55 -38.20 6.31
CA SER A 31 -12.61 -38.50 7.39
C SER A 31 -13.35 -38.60 8.73
N SER A 32 -12.74 -39.26 9.72
CA SER A 32 -13.30 -39.36 11.08
C SER A 32 -13.41 -38.02 11.80
N PHE A 33 -12.74 -36.99 11.28
CA PHE A 33 -12.74 -35.62 11.80
C PHE A 33 -13.59 -34.66 10.96
N ALA A 34 -14.32 -35.15 9.96
CA ALA A 34 -15.22 -34.30 9.19
C ALA A 34 -16.28 -33.69 10.13
N GLY A 35 -16.29 -32.36 10.23
CA GLY A 35 -17.17 -31.61 11.14
C GLY A 35 -16.70 -31.53 12.59
N SER A 36 -15.48 -31.95 12.93
CA SER A 36 -14.92 -31.77 14.27
C SER A 36 -14.63 -30.30 14.56
N THR A 37 -14.94 -29.83 15.77
CA THR A 37 -14.55 -28.50 16.24
C THR A 37 -13.05 -28.42 16.48
N THR A 38 -12.44 -27.32 16.06
CA THR A 38 -11.05 -26.96 16.40
C THR A 38 -11.02 -25.53 16.92
N THR A 39 -10.16 -25.24 17.88
CA THR A 39 -10.04 -23.92 18.53
C THR A 39 -8.58 -23.49 18.60
N PHE A 40 -8.35 -22.18 18.66
CA PHE A 40 -7.04 -21.59 18.92
C PHE A 40 -7.17 -20.51 20.01
N GLU A 41 -6.15 -20.37 20.86
CA GLU A 41 -6.13 -19.43 21.98
C GLU A 41 -4.92 -18.51 21.87
N PHE A 42 -5.15 -17.20 22.03
CA PHE A 42 -4.15 -16.15 22.07
C PHE A 42 -4.60 -15.07 23.09
N PRO A 43 -3.73 -14.51 23.93
CA PRO A 43 -2.26 -14.65 23.95
C PRO A 43 -1.77 -16.01 24.45
N PRO A 44 -0.47 -16.35 24.29
CA PRO A 44 0.06 -17.67 24.62
C PRO A 44 -0.12 -18.06 26.11
N PRO A 45 -0.14 -19.35 26.46
CA PRO A 45 -0.45 -19.83 27.82
C PRO A 45 0.51 -19.40 28.95
N ASN A 46 1.61 -18.70 28.63
CA ASN A 46 2.71 -18.39 29.56
C ASN A 46 3.06 -16.88 29.63
N VAL A 47 2.12 -15.99 29.34
CA VAL A 47 2.34 -14.54 29.47
C VAL A 47 2.74 -14.17 30.91
N THR A 48 3.79 -13.36 31.06
CA THR A 48 4.37 -12.95 32.37
C THR A 48 3.71 -11.72 32.99
N ALA A 49 2.81 -11.05 32.27
CA ALA A 49 2.00 -9.95 32.77
C ALA A 49 0.85 -10.46 33.66
N THR A 50 0.42 -9.66 34.65
CA THR A 50 -0.80 -9.97 35.43
C THR A 50 -2.01 -9.59 34.60
N ILE A 51 -2.72 -10.58 34.05
CA ILE A 51 -3.87 -10.38 33.17
C ILE A 51 -5.06 -11.19 33.72
N PRO A 52 -6.23 -10.57 33.97
CA PRO A 52 -6.51 -9.13 33.93
C PRO A 52 -5.88 -8.41 35.13
N ASP A 53 -5.50 -7.14 34.94
CA ASP A 53 -5.07 -6.29 36.06
C ASP A 53 -6.18 -6.23 37.13
N PRO A 54 -5.90 -6.60 38.39
CA PRO A 54 -6.91 -6.65 39.45
C PRO A 54 -7.53 -5.27 39.79
N ASN A 55 -6.96 -4.17 39.30
CA ASN A 55 -7.53 -2.84 39.45
C ASN A 55 -8.49 -2.44 38.30
N PHE A 56 -8.57 -3.21 37.21
CA PHE A 56 -9.32 -2.86 35.99
C PHE A 56 -10.12 -4.05 35.42
N PRO A 57 -11.40 -4.22 35.81
CA PRO A 57 -12.19 -5.37 35.38
C PRO A 57 -12.64 -5.28 33.91
N VAL A 58 -12.35 -6.32 33.12
CA VAL A 58 -12.70 -6.45 31.69
C VAL A 58 -14.08 -7.09 31.48
N GLY A 59 -14.63 -7.01 30.25
CA GLY A 59 -16.02 -7.44 29.94
C GLY A 59 -16.34 -8.91 30.30
N SER A 60 -15.33 -9.79 30.29
CA SER A 60 -15.45 -11.19 30.67
C SER A 60 -15.79 -11.42 32.15
N ILE A 61 -15.56 -10.43 33.02
CA ILE A 61 -15.81 -10.51 34.47
C ILE A 61 -17.22 -10.05 34.86
N LEU A 62 -18.01 -9.57 33.88
CA LEU A 62 -19.38 -9.08 34.09
C LEU A 62 -20.43 -10.21 34.23
N GLY A 63 -20.02 -11.48 34.17
CA GLY A 63 -20.84 -12.64 34.54
C GLY A 63 -21.97 -13.03 33.58
N PHE A 64 -22.20 -12.27 32.51
CA PHE A 64 -23.28 -12.49 31.53
C PHE A 64 -22.83 -12.25 30.08
N ALA A 65 -21.69 -12.81 29.67
CA ALA A 65 -21.14 -12.63 28.32
C ALA A 65 -21.90 -13.38 27.20
N GLY A 66 -22.83 -14.27 27.54
CA GLY A 66 -23.42 -15.23 26.58
C GLY A 66 -22.45 -16.36 26.22
N PRO A 67 -22.78 -17.23 25.24
CA PRO A 67 -21.85 -18.26 24.77
C PRO A 67 -20.66 -17.63 24.00
N THR A 68 -19.43 -17.90 24.44
CA THR A 68 -18.19 -17.31 23.90
C THR A 68 -17.15 -18.31 23.31
N PRO A 69 -17.49 -19.52 22.82
CA PRO A 69 -16.47 -20.41 22.24
C PRO A 69 -15.86 -19.79 20.96
N THR A 70 -14.53 -19.64 20.93
CA THR A 70 -13.79 -19.18 19.75
C THR A 70 -13.54 -20.33 18.76
N GLY A 71 -13.31 -20.00 17.49
CA GLY A 71 -12.91 -20.94 16.44
C GLY A 71 -11.39 -21.17 16.40
N ASN A 72 -10.91 -21.86 15.35
CA ASN A 72 -9.49 -21.91 15.01
C ASN A 72 -9.13 -20.69 14.14
N GLU A 73 -7.85 -20.46 13.92
CA GLU A 73 -7.39 -19.37 13.04
C GLU A 73 -7.74 -19.60 11.58
N ALA A 74 -8.06 -18.50 10.89
CA ALA A 74 -8.27 -18.50 9.45
C ALA A 74 -6.93 -18.44 8.69
N GLU A 75 -6.87 -19.11 7.55
CA GLU A 75 -5.72 -19.13 6.63
C GLU A 75 -6.22 -19.01 5.18
N ALA A 76 -7.01 -17.98 4.91
CA ALA A 76 -7.71 -17.86 3.63
C ALA A 76 -6.75 -17.83 2.43
N LEU A 77 -5.55 -17.27 2.57
CA LEU A 77 -4.56 -17.23 1.49
C LEU A 77 -4.05 -18.59 1.03
N ALA A 78 -4.00 -19.59 1.91
CA ALA A 78 -3.55 -20.93 1.59
C ALA A 78 -4.70 -21.88 1.26
N THR A 79 -5.89 -21.62 1.80
CA THR A 79 -7.01 -22.57 1.80
C THR A 79 -8.20 -22.15 0.93
N ALA A 80 -8.37 -20.86 0.66
CA ALA A 80 -9.51 -20.37 -0.10
C ALA A 80 -9.29 -20.58 -1.61
N PRO A 81 -10.36 -20.87 -2.37
CA PRO A 81 -10.28 -21.03 -3.82
C PRO A 81 -10.14 -19.70 -4.57
N ALA A 82 -10.32 -18.56 -3.89
CA ALA A 82 -10.23 -17.22 -4.46
C ALA A 82 -9.79 -16.20 -3.39
N PHE A 83 -9.12 -15.14 -3.82
CA PHE A 83 -8.72 -14.03 -2.96
C PHE A 83 -9.86 -13.00 -2.83
N PRO A 84 -10.20 -12.53 -1.61
CA PRO A 84 -11.21 -11.49 -1.43
C PRO A 84 -10.64 -10.12 -1.85
N LYS A 85 -11.22 -9.50 -2.88
CA LYS A 85 -10.85 -8.16 -3.34
C LYS A 85 -11.72 -7.09 -2.68
N VAL A 86 -11.15 -5.91 -2.47
CA VAL A 86 -11.90 -4.70 -2.10
C VAL A 86 -12.10 -3.83 -3.33
N GLU A 87 -13.35 -3.76 -3.75
CA GLU A 87 -13.79 -3.02 -4.95
C GLU A 87 -14.60 -1.76 -4.60
N THR A 88 -14.91 -1.55 -3.32
CA THR A 88 -15.77 -0.46 -2.82
C THR A 88 -15.13 0.25 -1.63
N ALA A 89 -15.51 1.50 -1.40
CA ALA A 89 -15.10 2.29 -0.24
C ALA A 89 -16.32 2.68 0.62
N TYR A 90 -17.07 1.72 1.15
CA TYR A 90 -18.19 2.02 2.07
C TYR A 90 -17.67 2.75 3.33
N PRO A 91 -18.40 3.73 3.92
CA PRO A 91 -19.72 4.25 3.56
C PRO A 91 -19.69 5.44 2.59
N LEU A 92 -18.61 5.62 1.83
CA LEU A 92 -18.46 6.75 0.92
C LEU A 92 -19.37 6.58 -0.30
N ILE A 93 -19.91 7.69 -0.78
CA ILE A 93 -20.63 7.75 -2.05
C ILE A 93 -19.59 7.93 -3.15
N GLN A 94 -19.51 6.95 -4.06
CA GLN A 94 -18.68 7.06 -5.25
C GLN A 94 -19.17 8.24 -6.10
N PRO A 95 -18.33 9.26 -6.34
CA PRO A 95 -18.73 10.39 -7.18
C PRO A 95 -18.84 9.99 -8.65
N ASP A 96 -19.66 10.73 -9.38
CA ASP A 96 -19.74 10.65 -10.83
C ASP A 96 -18.85 11.73 -11.47
N THR A 97 -18.71 11.72 -12.80
CA THR A 97 -18.02 12.77 -13.54
C THR A 97 -19.00 13.79 -14.10
N ALA A 98 -18.55 15.03 -14.26
CA ALA A 98 -19.38 16.13 -14.78
C ALA A 98 -19.96 15.85 -16.18
N ASP A 99 -19.30 14.99 -16.95
CA ASP A 99 -19.68 14.63 -18.31
C ASP A 99 -20.42 13.28 -18.43
N HIS A 100 -20.54 12.52 -17.34
CA HIS A 100 -21.25 11.24 -17.26
C HIS A 100 -20.90 10.25 -18.40
N GLN A 101 -19.66 10.30 -18.91
CA GLN A 101 -19.28 9.60 -20.15
C GLN A 101 -19.05 8.09 -19.98
N GLY A 102 -18.94 7.58 -18.75
CA GLY A 102 -18.61 6.18 -18.53
C GLY A 102 -19.21 5.61 -17.24
N SER A 103 -19.89 4.46 -17.36
CA SER A 103 -20.32 3.68 -16.19
C SER A 103 -19.17 2.87 -15.54
N THR A 104 -17.94 2.97 -16.07
CA THR A 104 -16.79 2.17 -15.64
C THR A 104 -15.65 2.99 -15.05
N PHE A 105 -15.67 4.32 -15.19
CA PHE A 105 -14.64 5.18 -14.61
C PHE A 105 -14.88 5.32 -13.10
N ASN A 106 -13.85 5.09 -12.30
CA ASN A 106 -13.93 5.26 -10.86
C ASN A 106 -13.11 6.48 -10.43
N VAL A 107 -13.82 7.57 -10.07
CA VAL A 107 -13.22 8.81 -9.60
C VAL A 107 -12.31 8.59 -8.39
N PHE A 108 -12.63 7.64 -7.50
CA PHE A 108 -11.77 7.29 -6.36
C PHE A 108 -10.35 6.90 -6.79
N HIS A 109 -10.22 6.21 -7.92
CA HIS A 109 -8.95 5.71 -8.41
C HIS A 109 -8.14 6.78 -9.18
N SER A 110 -8.60 8.03 -9.19
CA SER A 110 -7.92 9.16 -9.86
C SER A 110 -7.62 10.31 -8.91
N TRP A 111 -7.52 10.01 -7.60
CA TRP A 111 -7.21 10.97 -6.54
C TRP A 111 -5.75 10.89 -6.07
N GLY A 112 -4.90 10.18 -6.81
CA GLY A 112 -3.50 9.94 -6.45
C GLY A 112 -3.39 9.30 -5.07
N ASN A 113 -2.51 9.85 -4.24
CA ASN A 113 -2.35 9.41 -2.86
C ASN A 113 -3.55 9.73 -1.95
N LEU A 114 -4.59 10.43 -2.43
CA LEU A 114 -5.81 10.72 -1.67
C LEU A 114 -6.94 9.71 -1.94
N ALA A 115 -6.70 8.76 -2.85
CA ALA A 115 -7.62 7.67 -3.12
C ALA A 115 -7.86 6.83 -1.84
N PRO A 116 -9.11 6.43 -1.53
CA PRO A 116 -9.36 5.29 -0.66
C PRO A 116 -8.59 4.06 -1.17
N TRP A 117 -8.19 3.18 -0.27
CA TRP A 117 -7.55 1.92 -0.66
C TRP A 117 -8.47 1.07 -1.55
N PHE A 118 -7.87 0.37 -2.52
CA PHE A 118 -8.52 -0.63 -3.35
C PHE A 118 -7.50 -1.71 -3.75
N SER A 119 -8.00 -2.91 -4.08
CA SER A 119 -7.16 -4.00 -4.58
C SER A 119 -6.66 -3.70 -6.00
N VAL A 120 -5.34 -3.73 -6.20
CA VAL A 120 -4.67 -3.57 -7.49
C VAL A 120 -4.46 -4.93 -8.14
N ASP A 121 -4.68 -5.03 -9.46
CA ASP A 121 -4.46 -6.27 -10.18
C ASP A 121 -2.97 -6.50 -10.47
N SER A 122 -2.49 -7.73 -10.30
CA SER A 122 -1.10 -8.10 -10.63
C SER A 122 -0.73 -7.80 -12.10
N SER A 123 -1.71 -7.75 -13.01
CA SER A 123 -1.50 -7.32 -14.40
C SER A 123 -1.01 -5.89 -14.52
N ASP A 124 -1.41 -4.99 -13.61
CA ASP A 124 -0.95 -3.60 -13.60
C ASP A 124 0.57 -3.51 -13.32
N PHE A 125 1.14 -4.53 -12.68
CA PHE A 125 2.59 -4.64 -12.45
C PHE A 125 3.31 -5.55 -13.46
N GLY A 126 2.59 -6.06 -14.45
CA GLY A 126 3.13 -6.91 -15.51
C GLY A 126 3.11 -8.41 -15.22
N LEU A 127 2.32 -8.87 -14.24
CA LEU A 127 2.13 -10.28 -13.90
C LEU A 127 0.65 -10.69 -14.01
N PRO A 128 0.08 -10.79 -15.22
CA PRO A 128 -1.37 -10.99 -15.42
C PRO A 128 -1.92 -12.33 -14.94
N SER A 129 -1.06 -13.30 -14.63
CA SER A 129 -1.47 -14.62 -14.11
C SER A 129 -1.15 -14.81 -12.64
N ALA A 130 -0.50 -13.84 -11.99
CA ALA A 130 -0.13 -13.95 -10.59
C ALA A 130 -1.34 -13.69 -9.70
N SER A 131 -1.50 -14.55 -8.68
CA SER A 131 -2.52 -14.41 -7.65
C SER A 131 -1.87 -14.03 -6.31
N PRO A 132 -2.57 -13.23 -5.47
CA PRO A 132 -2.18 -13.00 -4.09
C PRO A 132 -2.14 -14.29 -3.25
N LEU A 133 -2.94 -15.30 -3.61
CA LEU A 133 -3.00 -16.61 -2.96
C LEU A 133 -1.64 -17.30 -3.00
N ILE A 134 -1.34 -18.09 -1.96
CA ILE A 134 -0.12 -18.89 -1.91
C ILE A 134 -0.12 -19.88 -3.10
N PRO A 135 0.97 -19.97 -3.89
CA PRO A 135 1.01 -20.89 -5.02
C PRO A 135 0.80 -22.35 -4.61
N GLU A 136 0.17 -23.13 -5.48
CA GLU A 136 -0.10 -24.55 -5.21
C GLU A 136 1.19 -25.32 -4.86
N GLY A 137 1.13 -26.08 -3.76
CA GLY A 137 2.27 -26.85 -3.26
C GLY A 137 3.28 -26.05 -2.45
N CYS A 138 3.11 -24.74 -2.28
CA CYS A 138 3.88 -23.92 -1.36
C CYS A 138 3.19 -23.76 0.01
N GLY A 139 3.95 -23.40 1.03
CA GLY A 139 3.45 -22.96 2.34
C GLY A 139 4.05 -21.62 2.73
N ILE A 140 3.34 -20.84 3.55
CA ILE A 140 3.84 -19.57 4.10
C ILE A 140 4.52 -19.81 5.45
N THR A 141 5.65 -19.14 5.67
CA THR A 141 6.40 -19.24 6.94
C THR A 141 6.48 -17.92 7.67
N GLN A 142 6.42 -16.79 6.95
CA GLN A 142 6.52 -15.46 7.55
C GLN A 142 5.88 -14.40 6.65
N ALA A 143 5.31 -13.35 7.26
CA ALA A 143 4.72 -12.21 6.59
C ALA A 143 5.24 -10.88 7.14
N PHE A 144 5.56 -9.94 6.26
CA PHE A 144 5.93 -8.57 6.60
C PHE A 144 4.87 -7.62 6.04
N LEU A 145 4.16 -6.90 6.90
CA LEU A 145 3.22 -5.86 6.52
C LEU A 145 3.87 -4.49 6.79
N LEU A 146 4.01 -3.69 5.74
CA LEU A 146 4.22 -2.26 5.83
C LEU A 146 2.94 -1.58 5.37
N HIS A 147 2.32 -0.74 6.18
CA HIS A 147 1.08 -0.06 5.78
C HIS A 147 1.10 1.44 6.06
N ARG A 148 0.42 2.21 5.21
CA ARG A 148 0.17 3.63 5.41
C ARG A 148 -0.94 3.83 6.44
N HIS A 149 -0.98 5.00 7.06
CA HIS A 149 -2.18 5.50 7.72
C HIS A 149 -3.42 5.52 6.79
N GLY A 150 -4.60 5.49 7.40
CA GLY A 150 -5.89 5.58 6.71
C GLY A 150 -6.23 6.98 6.26
N ALA A 151 -7.43 7.14 5.71
CA ALA A 151 -7.95 8.44 5.29
C ALA A 151 -7.95 9.46 6.43
N ARG A 152 -7.51 10.68 6.12
CA ARG A 152 -7.33 11.76 7.09
C ARG A 152 -7.88 13.07 6.57
N TYR A 153 -8.01 14.04 7.48
CA TYR A 153 -8.21 15.43 7.10
C TYR A 153 -6.97 16.00 6.37
N PRO A 154 -7.14 17.12 5.63
CA PRO A 154 -6.02 17.81 5.01
C PRO A 154 -4.98 18.29 6.02
N THR A 155 -3.74 18.46 5.57
CA THR A 155 -2.71 19.15 6.35
C THR A 155 -3.09 20.63 6.50
N GLY A 156 -2.74 21.24 7.63
CA GLY A 156 -3.04 22.65 7.92
C GLY A 156 -2.50 23.58 6.83
N GLY A 157 -3.34 24.48 6.31
CA GLY A 157 -2.93 25.44 5.27
C GLY A 157 -2.79 24.88 3.85
N SER A 158 -3.15 23.60 3.63
CA SER A 158 -3.19 22.99 2.29
C SER A 158 -4.20 23.68 1.35
N ALA A 159 -4.14 23.35 0.05
CA ALA A 159 -4.91 24.04 -0.99
C ALA A 159 -6.45 24.10 -0.72
N PRO A 160 -7.12 23.07 -0.18
CA PRO A 160 -8.54 23.16 0.17
C PRO A 160 -8.83 24.23 1.24
N ALA A 161 -7.99 24.30 2.27
CA ALA A 161 -8.12 25.30 3.33
C ALA A 161 -7.83 26.72 2.82
N ALA A 162 -6.84 26.87 1.94
CA ALA A 162 -6.54 28.16 1.30
C ALA A 162 -7.69 28.63 0.39
N PHE A 163 -8.28 27.72 -0.40
CA PHE A 163 -9.45 28.01 -1.22
C PHE A 163 -10.67 28.39 -0.35
N ALA A 164 -10.92 27.65 0.73
CA ALA A 164 -11.98 27.98 1.68
C ALA A 164 -11.82 29.37 2.29
N ALA A 165 -10.59 29.72 2.71
CA ALA A 165 -10.28 31.04 3.26
C ALA A 165 -10.55 32.16 2.24
N LYS A 166 -10.17 31.94 0.98
CA LYS A 166 -10.43 32.89 -0.13
C LYS A 166 -11.93 33.09 -0.38
N ILE A 167 -12.72 32.02 -0.44
CA ILE A 167 -14.17 32.10 -0.61
C ILE A 167 -14.84 32.83 0.56
N HIS A 168 -14.44 32.50 1.80
CA HIS A 168 -14.95 33.16 2.99
C HIS A 168 -14.61 34.66 3.02
N GLN A 169 -13.38 35.03 2.65
CA GLN A 169 -12.96 36.43 2.57
C GLN A 169 -13.79 37.21 1.54
N ALA A 170 -14.09 36.62 0.38
CA ALA A 170 -14.93 37.24 -0.63
C ALA A 170 -16.38 37.43 -0.12
N ALA A 171 -16.94 36.42 0.54
CA ALA A 171 -18.30 36.48 1.12
C ALA A 171 -18.42 37.55 2.21
N ALA A 172 -17.43 37.67 3.09
CA ALA A 172 -17.42 38.64 4.18
C ALA A 172 -17.07 40.07 3.73
N GLY A 173 -16.46 40.22 2.55
CA GLY A 173 -16.04 41.49 1.98
C GLY A 173 -17.09 42.08 1.02
N ALA A 174 -16.71 42.22 -0.25
CA ALA A 174 -17.57 42.79 -1.30
C ALA A 174 -18.73 41.87 -1.73
N GLY A 175 -18.71 40.62 -1.29
CA GLY A 175 -19.64 39.58 -1.72
C GLY A 175 -19.19 38.91 -3.03
N PHE A 176 -19.71 37.72 -3.27
CA PHE A 176 -19.62 37.02 -4.54
C PHE A 176 -20.96 36.34 -4.85
N THR A 177 -21.13 35.87 -6.08
CA THR A 177 -22.29 35.06 -6.46
C THR A 177 -21.83 33.91 -7.33
N ALA A 178 -22.25 32.70 -6.99
CA ALA A 178 -22.04 31.52 -7.81
C ALA A 178 -23.36 30.99 -8.38
N SER A 179 -23.29 30.29 -9.52
CA SER A 179 -24.45 29.79 -10.26
C SER A 179 -24.11 28.45 -10.93
N GLY A 180 -25.11 27.80 -11.55
CA GLY A 180 -24.88 26.54 -12.27
C GLY A 180 -24.20 25.48 -11.38
N PRO A 181 -23.18 24.77 -11.88
CA PRO A 181 -22.44 23.77 -11.09
C PRO A 181 -21.78 24.32 -9.82
N LEU A 182 -21.45 25.62 -9.76
CA LEU A 182 -20.83 26.25 -8.60
C LEU A 182 -21.86 26.82 -7.60
N ALA A 183 -23.17 26.69 -7.85
CA ALA A 183 -24.22 27.32 -7.03
C ALA A 183 -24.14 26.94 -5.54
N PHE A 184 -23.67 25.73 -5.23
CA PHE A 184 -23.46 25.28 -3.84
C PHE A 184 -22.42 26.13 -3.09
N LEU A 185 -21.53 26.85 -3.77
CA LEU A 185 -20.55 27.71 -3.09
C LEU A 185 -21.19 28.88 -2.33
N ASN A 186 -22.41 29.28 -2.68
CA ASN A 186 -23.08 30.41 -2.01
C ASN A 186 -23.39 30.14 -0.53
N ASP A 187 -23.59 28.86 -0.16
CA ASP A 187 -23.86 28.41 1.20
C ASP A 187 -22.89 27.32 1.69
N TRP A 188 -21.89 26.98 0.89
CA TRP A 188 -20.84 26.04 1.27
C TRP A 188 -20.04 26.54 2.48
N THR A 189 -19.83 25.62 3.43
CA THR A 189 -18.98 25.83 4.60
C THR A 189 -17.89 24.77 4.61
N TYR A 190 -16.64 25.16 4.88
CA TYR A 190 -15.54 24.22 5.03
C TYR A 190 -15.68 23.45 6.35
N LYS A 191 -16.01 22.15 6.26
CA LYS A 191 -16.30 21.27 7.42
C LYS A 191 -15.13 20.37 7.83
N LEU A 192 -14.01 20.46 7.12
CA LEU A 192 -12.86 19.59 7.34
C LEU A 192 -12.04 20.04 8.57
N GLY A 193 -11.57 19.07 9.34
CA GLY A 193 -10.54 19.27 10.36
C GLY A 193 -9.14 19.38 9.74
N ALA A 194 -8.12 19.04 10.52
CA ALA A 194 -6.73 19.00 10.07
C ALA A 194 -5.99 17.76 10.59
N GLU A 195 -5.08 17.22 9.76
CA GLU A 195 -4.11 16.14 10.03
C GLU A 195 -4.64 14.76 10.43
N ILE A 196 -5.60 14.69 11.35
CA ILE A 196 -6.00 13.44 12.02
C ILE A 196 -6.87 12.55 11.13
N LEU A 197 -6.97 11.26 11.49
CA LEU A 197 -7.81 10.29 10.80
C LEU A 197 -9.29 10.69 10.79
N THR A 198 -9.95 10.45 9.67
CA THR A 198 -11.41 10.51 9.57
C THR A 198 -12.02 9.22 10.16
N PRO A 199 -13.34 9.19 10.43
CA PRO A 199 -14.01 7.93 10.80
C PRO A 199 -13.81 6.82 9.76
N PHE A 200 -13.91 7.14 8.47
CA PHE A 200 -13.63 6.20 7.38
C PHE A 200 -12.17 5.72 7.40
N GLY A 201 -11.21 6.62 7.66
CA GLY A 201 -9.82 6.21 7.80
C GLY A 201 -9.61 5.18 8.91
N ARG A 202 -10.29 5.31 10.05
CA ARG A 202 -10.23 4.33 11.14
C ARG A 202 -10.80 2.97 10.71
N GLU A 203 -11.92 2.99 10.01
CA GLU A 203 -12.54 1.80 9.41
C GLU A 203 -11.58 1.08 8.47
N GLN A 204 -10.90 1.80 7.58
CA GLN A 204 -9.92 1.20 6.66
C GLN A 204 -8.82 0.40 7.39
N LEU A 205 -8.25 0.93 8.48
CA LEU A 205 -7.23 0.17 9.22
C LEU A 205 -7.83 -0.97 10.03
N LEU A 206 -9.04 -0.82 10.56
CA LEU A 206 -9.75 -1.90 11.23
C LEU A 206 -9.98 -3.06 10.25
N GLU A 207 -10.46 -2.76 9.04
CA GLU A 207 -10.65 -3.72 7.96
C GLU A 207 -9.32 -4.33 7.49
N LEU A 208 -8.26 -3.54 7.37
CA LEU A 208 -6.92 -4.06 7.07
C LEU A 208 -6.47 -5.06 8.15
N GLY A 209 -6.69 -4.76 9.43
CA GLY A 209 -6.40 -5.65 10.55
C GLY A 209 -7.17 -6.97 10.46
N VAL A 210 -8.48 -6.90 10.21
CA VAL A 210 -9.35 -8.07 10.04
C VAL A 210 -8.93 -8.88 8.82
N GLY A 211 -8.74 -8.24 7.67
CA GLY A 211 -8.34 -8.89 6.42
C GLY A 211 -6.98 -9.56 6.55
N PHE A 212 -6.00 -8.89 7.16
CA PHE A 212 -4.68 -9.45 7.41
C PHE A 212 -4.76 -10.64 8.36
N ARG A 213 -5.61 -10.58 9.40
CA ARG A 213 -5.86 -11.71 10.31
C ARG A 213 -6.49 -12.91 9.61
N VAL A 214 -7.46 -12.69 8.73
CA VAL A 214 -8.12 -13.75 7.95
C VAL A 214 -7.14 -14.41 6.97
N ASN A 215 -6.24 -13.61 6.39
CA ASN A 215 -5.30 -14.05 5.38
C ASN A 215 -4.07 -14.77 5.96
N TYR A 216 -3.53 -14.28 7.08
CA TYR A 216 -2.25 -14.72 7.65
C TYR A 216 -2.34 -15.23 9.10
N GLY A 217 -3.55 -15.39 9.66
CA GLY A 217 -3.76 -15.67 11.08
C GLY A 217 -3.13 -16.95 11.59
N ASP A 218 -2.98 -17.97 10.75
CA ASP A 218 -2.32 -19.24 11.11
C ASP A 218 -0.87 -19.04 11.60
N LEU A 219 -0.16 -18.04 11.06
CA LEU A 219 1.19 -17.68 11.48
C LEU A 219 1.28 -17.28 12.96
N LEU A 220 0.17 -16.92 13.61
CA LEU A 220 0.18 -16.65 15.06
C LEU A 220 0.60 -17.86 15.89
N LYS A 221 0.42 -19.08 15.37
CA LYS A 221 0.88 -20.32 16.04
C LYS A 221 2.40 -20.40 16.16
N GLY A 222 3.14 -19.63 15.36
CA GLY A 222 4.59 -19.58 15.38
C GLY A 222 5.20 -18.57 16.36
N PHE A 223 4.39 -17.76 17.05
CA PHE A 223 4.90 -16.84 18.06
C PHE A 223 5.21 -17.55 19.38
N ASN A 224 6.37 -17.23 19.94
CA ASN A 224 6.79 -17.70 21.28
C ASN A 224 6.62 -16.62 22.37
N ASP A 225 6.33 -15.37 21.97
CA ASP A 225 6.11 -14.20 22.83
C ASP A 225 5.16 -13.21 22.14
N LEU A 226 4.79 -12.12 22.81
CA LEU A 226 3.96 -11.06 22.23
C LEU A 226 4.65 -10.41 21.01
N PRO A 227 3.94 -10.22 19.88
CA PRO A 227 4.49 -9.53 18.72
C PRO A 227 4.90 -8.09 19.05
N VAL A 228 5.98 -7.61 18.44
CA VAL A 228 6.32 -6.19 18.39
C VAL A 228 5.86 -5.63 17.04
N PHE A 229 4.91 -4.70 17.07
CA PHE A 229 4.48 -3.92 15.91
C PHE A 229 4.93 -2.47 16.07
N ARG A 230 5.26 -1.80 14.97
CA ARG A 230 5.90 -0.48 14.98
C ARG A 230 5.05 0.59 14.33
N THR A 231 5.16 1.81 14.82
CA THR A 231 4.57 3.02 14.23
C THR A 231 5.40 4.24 14.64
N THR A 232 4.97 5.44 14.24
CA THR A 232 5.61 6.71 14.60
C THR A 232 4.72 7.55 15.53
N THR A 233 5.27 8.60 16.13
CA THR A 233 4.58 9.40 17.18
C THR A 233 3.43 10.29 16.69
N GLU A 234 3.24 10.46 15.39
CA GLU A 234 2.18 11.35 14.91
C GLU A 234 0.78 10.77 15.20
N ALA A 235 -0.18 11.62 15.58
CA ALA A 235 -1.49 11.17 16.06
C ALA A 235 -2.20 10.23 15.07
N ARG A 236 -2.20 10.57 13.78
CA ARG A 236 -2.79 9.72 12.74
C ARG A 236 -2.09 8.36 12.59
N MET A 237 -0.80 8.28 12.92
CA MET A 237 0.00 7.08 12.82
C MET A 237 -0.29 6.12 13.98
N ILE A 238 -0.29 6.66 15.21
CA ILE A 238 -0.70 5.92 16.40
C ILE A 238 -2.13 5.40 16.23
N ASP A 239 -3.07 6.26 15.86
CA ASP A 239 -4.48 5.85 15.66
C ASP A 239 -4.60 4.78 14.57
N SER A 240 -3.80 4.85 13.51
CA SER A 240 -3.80 3.84 12.45
C SER A 240 -3.33 2.47 12.96
N ALA A 241 -2.21 2.45 13.67
CA ALA A 241 -1.66 1.22 14.25
C ALA A 241 -2.62 0.60 15.28
N LEU A 242 -3.29 1.42 16.10
CA LEU A 242 -4.27 0.95 17.08
C LEU A 242 -5.54 0.39 16.41
N ASN A 243 -6.07 1.03 15.36
CA ASN A 243 -7.24 0.49 14.63
C ASN A 243 -6.89 -0.82 13.91
N PHE A 244 -5.70 -0.91 13.30
CA PHE A 244 -5.19 -2.17 12.76
C PHE A 244 -5.12 -3.26 13.84
N ALA A 245 -4.49 -2.97 14.97
CA ALA A 245 -4.36 -3.94 16.06
C ALA A 245 -5.74 -4.37 16.62
N ALA A 246 -6.68 -3.44 16.74
CA ALA A 246 -8.05 -3.73 17.15
C ALA A 246 -8.77 -4.67 16.17
N GLY A 247 -8.55 -4.51 14.86
CA GLY A 247 -9.09 -5.40 13.83
C GLY A 247 -8.42 -6.77 13.83
N PHE A 248 -7.10 -6.79 14.07
CA PHE A 248 -6.29 -8.01 14.03
C PHE A 248 -6.47 -8.90 15.28
N PHE A 249 -6.55 -8.31 16.49
CA PHE A 249 -6.64 -9.03 17.76
C PHE A 249 -8.02 -8.97 18.44
N GLY A 250 -8.89 -8.07 18.00
CA GLY A 250 -10.22 -7.86 18.58
C GLY A 250 -10.28 -6.68 19.55
N VAL A 251 -11.38 -5.92 19.48
CA VAL A 251 -11.56 -4.61 20.12
C VAL A 251 -11.47 -4.61 21.66
N GLN A 252 -11.73 -5.73 22.33
CA GLN A 252 -11.74 -5.77 23.80
C GLN A 252 -10.36 -5.99 24.43
N GLN A 253 -9.42 -6.57 23.68
CA GLN A 253 -8.20 -7.18 24.25
C GLN A 253 -6.92 -6.90 23.44
N PHE A 254 -7.03 -6.16 22.32
CA PHE A 254 -5.88 -5.92 21.45
C PHE A 254 -4.70 -5.26 22.18
N ALA A 255 -4.96 -4.39 23.16
CA ALA A 255 -3.91 -3.69 23.91
C ALA A 255 -2.99 -4.63 24.73
N GLU A 256 -3.44 -5.85 25.02
CA GLU A 256 -2.67 -6.87 25.75
C GLU A 256 -2.06 -7.94 24.81
N SER A 257 -2.39 -7.86 23.53
CA SER A 257 -2.10 -8.90 22.54
C SER A 257 -0.79 -8.67 21.79
N TYR A 258 -0.12 -7.52 21.99
CA TYR A 258 1.14 -7.16 21.32
C TYR A 258 1.83 -6.00 22.05
N HIS A 259 3.07 -5.72 21.65
CA HIS A 259 3.82 -4.53 22.03
C HIS A 259 3.82 -3.51 20.89
N GLN A 260 3.32 -2.30 21.16
CA GLN A 260 3.45 -1.17 20.25
C GLN A 260 4.78 -0.45 20.50
N LEU A 261 5.72 -0.58 19.58
CA LEU A 261 6.90 0.28 19.52
C LEU A 261 6.54 1.55 18.74
N ILE A 262 6.89 2.72 19.29
CA ILE A 262 6.60 4.02 18.70
C ILE A 262 7.92 4.77 18.50
N GLU A 263 8.27 5.02 17.23
CA GLU A 263 9.45 5.79 16.84
C GLU A 263 9.15 7.29 16.84
N ILE A 264 10.07 8.11 17.34
CA ILE A 264 9.86 9.56 17.45
C ILE A 264 9.95 10.21 16.07
N GLU A 265 8.86 10.86 15.68
CA GLU A 265 8.71 11.55 14.41
C GLU A 265 9.12 13.02 14.52
N GLN A 266 10.41 13.26 14.78
CA GLN A 266 10.94 14.62 14.91
C GLN A 266 12.39 14.68 14.42
N GLU A 267 12.80 15.84 13.91
CA GLU A 267 14.22 16.12 13.61
C GLU A 267 15.11 15.79 14.82
N GLY A 268 16.29 15.22 14.53
CA GLY A 268 17.24 14.77 15.57
C GLY A 268 16.97 13.37 16.12
N PHE A 269 15.88 12.70 15.70
CA PHE A 269 15.63 11.30 15.99
C PHE A 269 15.70 10.45 14.72
N ASN A 270 16.43 9.34 14.80
CA ASN A 270 16.47 8.35 13.74
C ASN A 270 15.18 7.51 13.75
N SER A 271 14.53 7.42 12.60
CA SER A 271 13.37 6.56 12.36
C SER A 271 13.39 6.04 10.92
N THR A 272 13.26 4.73 10.74
CA THR A 272 13.08 4.12 9.41
C THR A 272 11.65 4.29 8.89
N LEU A 273 10.72 4.64 9.77
CA LEU A 273 9.31 4.89 9.47
C LEU A 273 8.99 6.38 9.24
N GLN A 274 9.95 7.29 9.49
CA GLN A 274 9.96 8.68 9.00
C GLN A 274 11.41 9.14 8.68
N PRO A 275 12.03 8.61 7.63
CA PRO A 275 13.40 8.93 7.23
C PRO A 275 13.58 10.36 6.71
N GLY A 276 12.49 11.06 6.34
CA GLY A 276 12.55 12.46 5.90
C GLY A 276 13.17 13.39 6.95
N ASN A 277 12.82 13.18 8.23
CA ASN A 277 13.37 13.96 9.36
C ASN A 277 14.87 13.68 9.62
N VAL A 278 15.42 12.64 9.00
CA VAL A 278 16.84 12.25 9.10
C VAL A 278 17.65 12.72 7.89
N CYS A 279 16.99 13.02 6.76
CA CYS A 279 17.61 13.30 5.47
C CYS A 279 17.46 14.79 5.11
N PRO A 280 18.47 15.65 5.35
CA PRO A 280 18.36 17.10 5.10
C PRO A 280 17.98 17.47 3.66
N ASN A 281 18.47 16.71 2.66
CA ASN A 281 18.10 16.94 1.26
C ASN A 281 16.61 16.68 0.97
N SER A 282 15.86 16.05 1.86
CA SER A 282 14.41 15.95 1.71
C SER A 282 13.66 17.24 2.12
N GLY A 283 14.33 18.15 2.83
CA GLY A 283 13.76 19.42 3.30
C GLY A 283 14.24 20.66 2.53
N ASN A 284 14.84 20.49 1.34
CA ASN A 284 15.33 21.57 0.51
C ASN A 284 14.83 21.46 -0.94
N SER A 285 15.45 22.19 -1.88
CA SER A 285 15.07 22.18 -3.30
C SER A 285 15.05 20.78 -3.95
N ILE A 286 15.78 19.81 -3.40
CA ILE A 286 15.75 18.41 -3.85
C ILE A 286 14.45 17.73 -3.42
N GLY A 287 13.97 17.96 -2.19
CA GLY A 287 12.66 17.50 -1.73
C GLY A 287 11.49 18.21 -2.40
N GLU A 288 11.64 19.51 -2.72
CA GLU A 288 10.61 20.31 -3.41
C GLU A 288 10.44 19.94 -4.89
N PHE A 289 11.29 19.08 -5.44
CA PHE A 289 11.35 18.78 -6.86
C PHE A 289 10.02 18.24 -7.42
N GLY A 290 9.30 17.41 -6.64
CA GLY A 290 7.95 16.94 -6.98
C GLY A 290 6.94 18.07 -7.18
N GLY A 291 6.95 19.06 -6.29
CA GLY A 291 6.11 20.26 -6.41
C GLY A 291 6.44 21.09 -7.65
N VAL A 292 7.73 21.19 -8.00
CA VAL A 292 8.18 21.91 -9.20
C VAL A 292 7.70 21.22 -10.49
N GLN A 293 7.80 19.89 -10.59
CA GLN A 293 7.39 19.17 -11.79
C GLN A 293 5.86 19.14 -11.95
N SER A 294 5.12 18.85 -10.87
CA SER A 294 3.66 18.88 -10.88
C SER A 294 3.10 20.28 -11.18
N SER A 295 3.79 21.36 -10.76
CA SER A 295 3.41 22.74 -11.09
C SER A 295 3.51 23.06 -12.59
N LYS A 296 4.47 22.47 -13.32
CA LYS A 296 4.54 22.63 -14.78
C LYS A 296 3.32 22.03 -15.45
N TRP A 297 2.89 20.86 -14.97
CA TRP A 297 1.72 20.17 -15.48
C TRP A 297 0.41 20.89 -15.14
N SER A 298 0.26 21.38 -13.91
CA SER A 298 -0.94 22.13 -13.51
C SER A 298 -1.13 23.41 -14.30
N ALA A 299 -0.05 24.05 -14.76
CA ALA A 299 -0.10 25.19 -15.68
C ALA A 299 -0.65 24.83 -17.08
N ILE A 300 -0.70 23.55 -17.45
CA ILE A 300 -1.22 23.06 -18.73
C ILE A 300 -2.69 22.68 -18.61
N PHE A 301 -3.05 21.85 -17.62
CA PHE A 301 -4.40 21.26 -17.57
C PHE A 301 -5.44 22.13 -16.85
N THR A 302 -5.04 23.02 -15.93
CA THR A 302 -6.01 23.85 -15.18
C THR A 302 -6.59 25.05 -15.94
N PRO A 303 -5.89 25.73 -16.89
CA PRO A 303 -6.46 26.89 -17.58
C PRO A 303 -7.79 26.63 -18.32
N PRO A 304 -7.98 25.51 -19.03
CA PRO A 304 -9.30 25.16 -19.59
C PRO A 304 -10.40 25.05 -18.53
N ILE A 305 -10.09 24.45 -17.37
CA ILE A 305 -11.01 24.29 -16.24
C ILE A 305 -11.39 25.65 -15.65
N ILE A 306 -10.39 26.51 -15.40
CA ILE A 306 -10.60 27.89 -14.94
C ILE A 306 -11.52 28.63 -15.90
N LYS A 307 -11.27 28.56 -17.20
CA LYS A 307 -12.11 29.19 -18.22
C LYS A 307 -13.55 28.69 -18.17
N ARG A 308 -13.77 27.38 -17.97
CA ARG A 308 -15.11 26.77 -17.88
C ARG A 308 -15.84 27.21 -16.61
N LEU A 309 -15.20 27.12 -15.45
CA LEU A 309 -15.82 27.38 -14.16
C LEU A 309 -16.00 28.88 -13.84
N SER A 310 -15.15 29.75 -14.41
CA SER A 310 -15.24 31.20 -14.18
C SER A 310 -16.54 31.83 -14.71
N TRP A 311 -17.24 31.20 -15.67
CA TRP A 311 -18.56 31.65 -16.12
C TRP A 311 -19.63 31.59 -15.02
N PHE A 312 -19.41 30.73 -14.03
CA PHE A 312 -20.38 30.41 -12.99
C PHE A 312 -20.13 31.15 -11.69
N ILE A 313 -19.08 31.97 -11.59
CA ILE A 313 -18.73 32.70 -10.38
C ILE A 313 -18.35 34.15 -10.68
N THR A 314 -18.97 35.10 -9.98
CA THR A 314 -18.68 36.53 -10.07
C THR A 314 -18.26 37.05 -8.70
N GLY A 315 -17.21 37.88 -8.65
CA GLY A 315 -16.65 38.41 -7.40
C GLY A 315 -15.43 37.63 -6.87
N VAL A 316 -15.10 36.49 -7.48
CA VAL A 316 -13.90 35.69 -7.20
C VAL A 316 -13.22 35.32 -8.51
N ASN A 317 -11.91 35.59 -8.61
CA ASN A 317 -11.10 35.13 -9.74
C ASN A 317 -10.46 33.77 -9.42
N LEU A 318 -10.75 32.74 -10.20
CA LEU A 318 -10.18 31.40 -10.02
C LEU A 318 -8.74 31.31 -10.56
N THR A 319 -7.91 30.55 -9.86
CA THR A 319 -6.49 30.32 -10.16
C THR A 319 -6.19 28.82 -10.23
N THR A 320 -5.01 28.45 -10.73
CA THR A 320 -4.54 27.05 -10.74
C THR A 320 -4.61 26.41 -9.36
N SER A 321 -4.14 27.10 -8.32
CA SER A 321 -4.20 26.61 -6.94
C SER A 321 -5.62 26.40 -6.43
N ASP A 322 -6.60 27.22 -6.89
CA ASP A 322 -8.00 27.02 -6.53
C ASP A 322 -8.56 25.75 -7.19
N ILE A 323 -8.23 25.48 -8.45
CA ILE A 323 -8.67 24.25 -9.14
C ILE A 323 -8.11 23.01 -8.45
N ILE A 324 -6.82 23.00 -8.13
CA ILE A 324 -6.21 21.92 -7.34
C ILE A 324 -6.88 21.82 -5.96
N GLY A 325 -7.14 22.94 -5.31
CA GLY A 325 -7.84 23.00 -4.03
C GLY A 325 -9.26 22.42 -4.09
N MET A 326 -10.00 22.67 -5.17
CA MET A 326 -11.33 22.08 -5.42
C MET A 326 -11.25 20.57 -5.67
N GLN A 327 -10.28 20.09 -6.46
CA GLN A 327 -10.07 18.65 -6.71
C GLN A 327 -9.66 17.92 -5.42
N GLN A 328 -8.76 18.51 -4.63
CA GLN A 328 -8.42 17.99 -3.31
C GLN A 328 -9.61 18.05 -2.34
N ALA A 329 -10.42 19.12 -2.37
CA ALA A 329 -11.63 19.21 -1.55
C ALA A 329 -12.61 18.08 -1.86
N CYS A 330 -12.79 17.70 -3.13
CA CYS A 330 -13.57 16.52 -3.51
C CYS A 330 -13.09 15.25 -2.78
N ALA A 331 -11.80 14.95 -2.87
CA ALA A 331 -11.23 13.77 -2.24
C ALA A 331 -11.36 13.81 -0.71
N TYR A 332 -10.97 14.92 -0.08
CA TYR A 332 -10.97 15.04 1.38
C TYR A 332 -12.38 15.13 1.99
N GLU A 333 -13.30 15.89 1.39
CA GLU A 333 -14.69 15.93 1.84
C GLU A 333 -15.36 14.56 1.67
N THR A 334 -15.12 13.85 0.58
CA THR A 334 -15.68 12.52 0.43
C THR A 334 -15.15 11.57 1.51
N ASN A 335 -13.82 11.51 1.69
CA ASN A 335 -13.18 10.67 2.72
C ASN A 335 -13.56 11.05 4.18
N ALA A 336 -14.04 12.27 4.43
CA ALA A 336 -14.37 12.75 5.78
C ALA A 336 -15.88 12.82 6.07
N LEU A 337 -16.68 13.18 5.07
CA LEU A 337 -18.09 13.52 5.17
C LEU A 337 -18.99 12.53 4.42
N GLY A 338 -18.41 11.61 3.65
CA GLY A 338 -19.12 10.61 2.84
C GLY A 338 -19.40 11.06 1.41
N PHE A 339 -19.34 12.35 1.09
CA PHE A 339 -19.53 12.89 -0.27
C PHE A 339 -18.96 14.31 -0.39
N SER A 340 -18.84 14.81 -1.62
CA SER A 340 -18.48 16.21 -1.90
C SER A 340 -19.14 16.74 -3.16
N SER A 341 -19.66 17.97 -3.10
CA SER A 341 -20.18 18.67 -4.28
C SER A 341 -19.09 19.15 -5.24
N PHE A 342 -17.82 19.14 -4.83
CA PHE A 342 -16.71 19.48 -5.73
C PHE A 342 -16.44 18.39 -6.77
N CYS A 343 -16.83 17.14 -6.51
CA CYS A 343 -16.46 16.04 -7.38
C CYS A 343 -17.09 16.14 -8.77
N ASP A 344 -18.37 16.50 -8.82
CA ASP A 344 -19.16 16.64 -10.05
C ASP A 344 -18.79 17.88 -10.87
N LEU A 345 -17.79 18.67 -10.44
CA LEU A 345 -17.29 19.79 -11.20
C LEU A 345 -16.37 19.36 -12.34
N PHE A 346 -15.75 18.18 -12.23
CA PHE A 346 -14.66 17.76 -13.11
C PHE A 346 -15.06 16.59 -14.01
N THR A 347 -14.60 16.61 -15.25
CA THR A 347 -14.82 15.52 -16.22
C THR A 347 -13.88 14.35 -15.95
N GLU A 348 -14.15 13.20 -16.58
CA GLU A 348 -13.25 12.05 -16.53
C GLU A 348 -11.80 12.41 -16.93
N GLU A 349 -11.65 13.17 -18.01
CA GLU A 349 -10.33 13.61 -18.47
C GLU A 349 -9.65 14.51 -17.45
N GLU A 350 -10.36 15.47 -16.86
CA GLU A 350 -9.80 16.37 -15.84
C GLU A 350 -9.38 15.61 -14.56
N TRP A 351 -10.03 14.48 -14.24
CA TRP A 351 -9.60 13.57 -13.17
C TRP A 351 -8.33 12.79 -13.53
N LYS A 352 -8.18 12.29 -14.76
CA LYS A 352 -6.92 11.66 -15.22
C LYS A 352 -5.76 12.65 -15.18
N GLN A 353 -6.03 13.91 -15.50
CA GLN A 353 -5.05 15.00 -15.44
C GLN A 353 -4.63 15.29 -13.97
N PHE A 354 -5.56 15.16 -13.02
CA PHE A 354 -5.29 15.27 -11.59
C PHE A 354 -4.53 14.06 -11.02
N GLU A 355 -4.84 12.84 -11.44
CA GLU A 355 -4.02 11.66 -11.12
C GLU A 355 -2.58 11.91 -11.56
N TYR A 356 -2.38 12.33 -12.81
CA TYR A 356 -1.04 12.60 -13.34
C TYR A 356 -0.30 13.75 -12.63
N PHE A 357 -1.03 14.77 -12.16
CA PHE A 357 -0.48 15.81 -11.30
C PHE A 357 0.12 15.23 -10.01
N ASN A 358 -0.61 14.30 -9.37
CA ASN A 358 -0.13 13.61 -8.17
C ASN A 358 1.01 12.65 -8.51
N ASP A 359 0.97 11.98 -9.67
CA ASP A 359 2.03 11.10 -10.15
C ASP A 359 3.36 11.81 -10.33
N LEU A 360 3.35 12.99 -10.94
CA LEU A 360 4.53 13.84 -11.03
C LEU A 360 5.02 14.28 -9.65
N SER A 361 4.11 14.65 -8.75
CA SER A 361 4.48 15.05 -7.39
C SER A 361 5.17 13.91 -6.64
N PHE A 362 4.61 12.70 -6.68
CA PHE A 362 5.17 11.54 -5.98
C PHE A 362 6.42 11.01 -6.66
N TRP A 363 6.43 10.84 -7.98
CA TRP A 363 7.58 10.32 -8.72
C TRP A 363 8.85 11.14 -8.44
N TYR A 364 8.73 12.47 -8.48
CA TYR A 364 9.86 13.40 -8.33
C TYR A 364 10.07 13.89 -6.89
N GLY A 365 9.10 13.73 -5.99
CA GLY A 365 9.22 14.09 -4.58
C GLY A 365 9.73 12.94 -3.71
N ASP A 366 9.07 11.78 -3.77
CA ASP A 366 9.27 10.66 -2.84
C ASP A 366 9.38 9.30 -3.55
N GLY A 367 9.50 9.34 -4.87
CA GLY A 367 9.51 8.18 -5.73
C GLY A 367 10.82 8.04 -6.50
N PRO A 368 10.82 7.19 -7.53
CA PRO A 368 12.03 6.78 -8.22
C PRO A 368 12.77 7.90 -8.97
N GLY A 369 12.13 9.03 -9.24
CA GLY A 369 12.75 10.21 -9.85
C GLY A 369 13.46 11.14 -8.87
N ASN A 370 13.30 10.96 -7.56
CA ASN A 370 13.99 11.79 -6.58
C ASN A 370 15.35 11.17 -6.19
N PRO A 371 16.47 11.90 -6.26
CA PRO A 371 17.81 11.34 -5.98
C PRO A 371 18.04 10.95 -4.51
N THR A 372 17.09 11.22 -3.60
CA THR A 372 17.17 10.84 -2.18
C THR A 372 16.24 9.70 -1.81
N ALA A 373 15.36 9.26 -2.72
CA ALA A 373 14.27 8.35 -2.37
C ALA A 373 14.79 6.98 -1.93
N ALA A 374 15.75 6.39 -2.64
CA ALA A 374 16.34 5.11 -2.26
C ALA A 374 17.07 5.20 -0.92
N ALA A 375 17.80 6.30 -0.66
CA ALA A 375 18.46 6.56 0.61
C ALA A 375 17.45 6.65 1.76
N ARG A 376 16.35 7.38 1.59
CA ARG A 376 15.30 7.45 2.61
C ARG A 376 14.68 6.09 2.93
N GLY A 377 14.44 5.25 1.92
CA GLY A 377 13.88 3.91 2.14
C GLY A 377 14.88 2.85 2.65
N ILE A 378 16.20 3.06 2.54
CA ILE A 378 17.19 1.99 2.72
C ILE A 378 17.27 1.45 4.15
N GLY A 379 16.98 2.29 5.15
CA GLY A 379 16.99 1.87 6.56
C GLY A 379 15.99 0.75 6.84
N TRP A 380 14.79 0.83 6.26
CA TRP A 380 13.80 -0.24 6.38
C TRP A 380 14.24 -1.51 5.63
N VAL A 381 14.93 -1.39 4.49
CA VAL A 381 15.49 -2.54 3.75
C VAL A 381 16.60 -3.22 4.58
N GLN A 382 17.44 -2.46 5.27
CA GLN A 382 18.43 -3.01 6.22
C GLN A 382 17.73 -3.81 7.33
N GLU A 383 16.63 -3.30 7.88
CA GLU A 383 15.82 -3.99 8.90
C GLU A 383 15.15 -5.27 8.36
N LEU A 384 14.63 -5.24 7.14
CA LEU A 384 14.10 -6.43 6.46
C LEU A 384 15.18 -7.51 6.30
N VAL A 385 16.36 -7.16 5.77
CA VAL A 385 17.48 -8.09 5.61
C VAL A 385 17.93 -8.63 6.97
N SER A 386 17.97 -7.80 8.01
CA SER A 386 18.30 -8.22 9.37
C SER A 386 17.35 -9.30 9.89
N ARG A 387 16.03 -9.14 9.68
CA ARG A 387 15.00 -10.12 10.05
C ARG A 387 15.11 -11.40 9.21
N LEU A 388 15.28 -11.29 7.89
CA LEU A 388 15.40 -12.45 6.99
C LEU A 388 16.66 -13.29 7.24
N THR A 389 17.76 -12.65 7.65
CA THR A 389 19.05 -13.32 7.96
C THR A 389 19.21 -13.67 9.42
N GLN A 390 18.25 -13.27 10.27
CA GLN A 390 18.32 -13.36 11.73
C GLN A 390 19.63 -12.80 12.30
N THR A 391 20.17 -11.75 11.67
CA THR A 391 21.44 -11.10 12.03
C THR A 391 21.21 -9.63 12.33
N ARG A 392 21.61 -9.16 13.51
CA ARG A 392 21.42 -7.76 13.92
C ARG A 392 22.29 -6.80 13.13
N ILE A 393 21.76 -5.61 12.89
CA ILE A 393 22.47 -4.49 12.27
C ILE A 393 23.56 -4.00 13.22
N THR A 394 24.78 -3.86 12.70
CA THR A 394 25.96 -3.35 13.44
C THR A 394 26.47 -2.01 12.94
N ASP A 395 26.08 -1.63 11.72
CA ASP A 395 26.44 -0.36 11.10
C ASP A 395 25.21 0.56 11.10
N PHE A 396 25.36 1.78 11.61
CA PHE A 396 24.26 2.73 11.84
C PHE A 396 24.46 3.97 10.97
N ASP A 397 24.57 3.77 9.67
CA ASP A 397 24.93 4.77 8.65
C ASP A 397 23.73 5.26 7.82
N SER A 398 22.51 4.97 8.29
CA SER A 398 21.24 5.33 7.66
C SER A 398 20.23 5.87 8.70
N ALA A 399 18.94 5.91 8.34
CA ALA A 399 17.84 6.27 9.23
C ALA A 399 17.55 5.24 10.35
N VAL A 400 18.29 4.12 10.43
CA VAL A 400 18.15 3.12 11.51
C VAL A 400 18.43 3.71 12.89
N ASN A 401 17.62 3.32 13.86
CA ASN A 401 17.82 3.71 15.25
C ASN A 401 18.62 2.64 15.99
N LYS A 402 19.88 2.97 16.34
CA LYS A 402 20.81 2.07 17.04
C LYS A 402 20.20 1.42 18.29
N THR A 403 19.51 2.18 19.13
CA THR A 403 18.96 1.66 20.40
C THR A 403 17.85 0.64 20.15
N ILE A 404 17.06 0.83 19.08
CA ILE A 404 16.00 -0.11 18.69
C ILE A 404 16.62 -1.38 18.10
N VAL A 405 17.41 -1.27 17.03
CA VAL A 405 17.86 -2.43 16.24
C VAL A 405 18.88 -3.33 16.97
N THR A 406 19.52 -2.81 18.04
CA THR A 406 20.41 -3.61 18.90
C THR A 406 19.70 -4.30 20.06
N SER A 407 18.44 -3.94 20.34
CA SER A 407 17.66 -4.52 21.43
C SER A 407 16.91 -5.78 20.97
N PRO A 408 17.08 -6.94 21.64
CA PRO A 408 16.29 -8.13 21.34
C PRO A 408 14.80 -7.98 21.68
N ILE A 409 14.45 -7.02 22.54
CA ILE A 409 13.07 -6.75 22.97
C ILE A 409 12.38 -5.81 21.98
N LEU A 410 13.07 -4.75 21.53
CA LEU A 410 12.46 -3.74 20.65
C LEU A 410 12.53 -4.16 19.17
N PHE A 411 13.49 -5.01 18.81
CA PHE A 411 13.70 -5.48 17.45
C PHE A 411 13.95 -7.00 17.42
N PRO A 412 12.92 -7.82 17.68
CA PRO A 412 13.00 -9.28 17.57
C PRO A 412 13.18 -9.72 16.10
N LEU A 413 13.93 -10.80 15.88
CA LEU A 413 14.31 -11.29 14.55
C LEU A 413 13.61 -12.59 14.13
N ASP A 414 12.81 -13.16 15.03
CA ASP A 414 12.22 -14.49 14.93
C ASP A 414 10.67 -14.46 14.97
N GLN A 415 10.06 -13.35 14.57
CA GLN A 415 8.60 -13.27 14.47
C GLN A 415 8.09 -13.83 13.13
N PRO A 416 7.03 -14.66 13.11
CA PRO A 416 6.40 -15.07 11.86
C PRO A 416 5.55 -13.95 11.24
N ILE A 417 5.20 -12.90 12.00
CA ILE A 417 4.55 -11.69 11.48
C ILE A 417 5.31 -10.44 11.93
N TYR A 418 5.58 -9.54 11.00
CA TYR A 418 6.07 -8.18 11.27
C TYR A 418 5.07 -7.16 10.74
N VAL A 419 4.78 -6.13 11.52
CA VAL A 419 3.87 -5.04 11.12
C VAL A 419 4.51 -3.69 11.44
N ASP A 420 4.61 -2.85 10.42
CA ASP A 420 5.12 -1.49 10.48
C ASP A 420 4.09 -0.52 9.86
N ALA A 421 3.69 0.51 10.61
CA ALA A 421 2.81 1.58 10.13
C ALA A 421 3.63 2.85 9.81
N THR A 422 3.43 3.42 8.62
CA THR A 422 4.19 4.57 8.11
C THR A 422 3.35 5.53 7.24
N HIS A 423 4.00 6.45 6.52
CA HIS A 423 3.37 7.44 5.65
C HIS A 423 3.42 7.05 4.17
N ASP A 424 2.70 7.78 3.32
CA ASP A 424 2.70 7.58 1.86
C ASP A 424 4.09 7.78 1.25
N ASN A 425 4.72 8.91 1.57
CA ASN A 425 6.07 9.23 1.07
C ASN A 425 7.09 8.16 1.50
N VAL A 426 7.00 7.67 2.74
CA VAL A 426 7.91 6.63 3.25
C VAL A 426 7.66 5.30 2.55
N LEU A 427 6.41 4.88 2.36
CA LEU A 427 6.10 3.67 1.58
C LEU A 427 6.62 3.79 0.14
N SER A 428 6.45 4.96 -0.51
CA SER A 428 6.97 5.24 -1.85
C SER A 428 8.51 5.14 -1.91
N THR A 429 9.21 5.69 -0.92
CA THR A 429 10.69 5.59 -0.84
C THR A 429 11.16 4.16 -0.56
N ILE A 430 10.43 3.37 0.24
CA ILE A 430 10.74 1.95 0.49
C ILE A 430 10.55 1.10 -0.76
N VAL A 431 9.45 1.28 -1.48
CA VAL A 431 9.19 0.64 -2.79
C VAL A 431 10.32 0.94 -3.78
N THR A 432 10.83 2.18 -3.77
CA THR A 432 11.99 2.59 -4.57
C THR A 432 13.30 1.94 -4.09
N ALA A 433 13.53 1.88 -2.78
CA ALA A 433 14.73 1.26 -2.20
C ALA A 433 14.80 -0.26 -2.46
N LEU A 434 13.65 -0.95 -2.46
CA LEU A 434 13.50 -2.37 -2.83
C LEU A 434 13.71 -2.64 -4.33
N ASN A 435 13.83 -1.60 -5.15
CA ASN A 435 14.11 -1.65 -6.58
C ASN A 435 13.04 -2.40 -7.41
N PHE A 436 11.76 -2.12 -7.16
CA PHE A 436 10.64 -2.65 -7.95
C PHE A 436 10.53 -1.97 -9.33
N THR A 437 11.38 -2.38 -10.26
CA THR A 437 11.54 -1.75 -11.59
C THR A 437 10.32 -1.87 -12.52
N SER A 438 9.31 -2.68 -12.18
CA SER A 438 8.02 -2.66 -12.90
C SER A 438 7.34 -1.30 -12.86
N LEU A 439 7.54 -0.55 -11.77
CA LEU A 439 6.94 0.76 -11.55
C LEU A 439 7.66 1.88 -12.32
N THR A 440 8.89 1.63 -12.80
CA THR A 440 9.77 2.64 -13.40
C THR A 440 10.06 2.40 -14.88
N ARG A 441 9.34 1.44 -15.49
CA ARG A 441 9.60 0.96 -16.85
C ARG A 441 9.45 2.05 -17.91
N ASN A 442 8.52 2.98 -17.73
CA ASN A 442 8.31 4.10 -18.65
C ASN A 442 9.33 5.24 -18.49
N GLY A 443 10.26 5.12 -17.53
CA GLY A 443 11.30 6.13 -17.27
C GLY A 443 10.77 7.36 -16.54
N PRO A 444 11.53 8.48 -16.53
CA PRO A 444 11.08 9.72 -15.92
C PRO A 444 9.76 10.22 -16.53
N LEU A 445 8.85 10.69 -15.67
CA LEU A 445 7.53 11.13 -16.12
C LEU A 445 7.59 12.51 -16.82
N PRO A 446 7.11 12.63 -18.08
CA PRO A 446 7.09 13.91 -18.79
C PRO A 446 6.20 14.97 -18.11
N THR A 447 6.54 16.25 -18.21
CA THR A 447 5.75 17.33 -17.57
C THR A 447 4.83 18.09 -18.53
N ASP A 448 4.75 17.64 -19.78
CA ASP A 448 4.02 18.27 -20.88
C ASP A 448 2.91 17.40 -21.48
N HIS A 449 2.83 16.11 -21.11
CA HIS A 449 1.78 15.18 -21.52
C HIS A 449 1.67 13.98 -20.57
N ILE A 450 0.54 13.27 -20.60
CA ILE A 450 0.40 11.96 -19.96
C ILE A 450 0.94 10.88 -20.93
N PRO A 451 1.92 10.04 -20.53
CA PRO A 451 2.44 8.99 -21.39
C PRO A 451 1.42 7.86 -21.55
N ALA A 452 1.33 7.29 -22.76
CA ALA A 452 0.36 6.23 -23.08
C ALA A 452 0.66 4.90 -22.36
N ASP A 453 1.90 4.68 -21.94
CA ASP A 453 2.42 3.48 -21.29
C ASP A 453 2.84 3.75 -19.83
N GLN A 454 2.15 4.66 -19.15
CA GLN A 454 2.42 5.01 -17.76
C GLN A 454 2.43 3.78 -16.83
N THR A 455 3.48 3.65 -16.02
CA THR A 455 3.61 2.53 -15.05
C THR A 455 3.60 2.96 -13.58
N TRP A 456 3.85 4.24 -13.31
CA TRP A 456 3.76 4.81 -11.97
C TRP A 456 2.41 5.51 -11.79
N PHE A 457 1.59 5.01 -10.87
CA PHE A 457 0.33 5.65 -10.45
C PHE A 457 0.31 5.75 -8.93
N SER A 458 0.17 6.96 -8.41
CA SER A 458 0.20 7.26 -6.97
C SER A 458 -0.98 6.61 -6.26
N SER A 459 -2.13 6.54 -6.92
CA SER A 459 -3.32 5.81 -6.46
C SER A 459 -3.11 4.30 -6.32
N ARG A 460 -2.12 3.72 -7.02
CA ARG A 460 -1.78 2.29 -6.95
C ARG A 460 -0.58 1.99 -6.04
N VAL A 461 0.25 3.00 -5.77
CA VAL A 461 1.44 2.87 -4.91
C VAL A 461 1.11 3.23 -3.47
N ALA A 462 0.60 4.45 -3.26
CA ALA A 462 0.38 4.99 -1.92
C ALA A 462 -0.99 5.67 -1.75
N PRO A 463 -2.13 5.02 -2.08
CA PRO A 463 -3.45 5.47 -1.63
C PRO A 463 -3.55 5.47 -0.09
N PHE A 464 -4.61 6.03 0.49
CA PHE A 464 -4.83 5.89 1.94
C PHE A 464 -4.92 4.41 2.30
N SER A 465 -4.40 4.02 3.47
CA SER A 465 -4.35 2.63 3.94
C SER A 465 -3.62 1.66 2.99
N SER A 466 -2.75 2.17 2.11
CA SER A 466 -1.92 1.33 1.25
C SER A 466 -1.09 0.35 2.06
N ASN A 467 -0.85 -0.83 1.50
CA ASN A 467 -0.11 -1.87 2.18
C ASN A 467 0.83 -2.60 1.21
N LEU A 468 2.03 -2.89 1.69
CA LEU A 468 3.03 -3.71 1.05
C LEU A 468 3.24 -4.96 1.92
N VAL A 469 3.01 -6.13 1.33
CA VAL A 469 3.17 -7.41 2.03
C VAL A 469 4.30 -8.23 1.42
N GLY A 470 5.34 -8.48 2.22
CA GLY A 470 6.38 -9.46 1.91
C GLY A 470 5.98 -10.84 2.42
N GLN A 471 5.81 -11.80 1.52
CA GLN A 471 5.48 -13.20 1.86
C GLN A 471 6.72 -14.07 1.72
N VAL A 472 7.16 -14.68 2.83
CA VAL A 472 8.25 -15.66 2.84
C VAL A 472 7.64 -17.06 2.79
N LEU A 473 8.08 -17.85 1.81
CA LEU A 473 7.43 -19.07 1.39
C LEU A 473 8.40 -20.26 1.35
N SER A 474 7.85 -21.46 1.52
CA SER A 474 8.51 -22.74 1.27
C SER A 474 7.86 -23.43 0.08
N CYS A 475 8.60 -23.69 -0.99
CA CYS A 475 8.12 -24.28 -2.25
C CYS A 475 9.09 -25.39 -2.71
N PRO A 476 8.77 -26.70 -2.54
CA PRO A 476 7.54 -27.24 -1.96
C PRO A 476 7.42 -26.94 -0.46
N ALA A 477 6.18 -27.01 0.05
CA ALA A 477 5.86 -26.70 1.44
C ALA A 477 6.70 -27.52 2.43
N SER A 478 7.43 -26.83 3.29
CA SER A 478 8.19 -27.37 4.42
C SER A 478 8.34 -26.30 5.49
N SER A 479 9.00 -26.62 6.60
CA SER A 479 9.33 -25.62 7.62
C SER A 479 10.49 -24.69 7.25
N GLN A 480 11.18 -24.94 6.12
CA GLN A 480 12.35 -24.18 5.71
C GLN A 480 11.96 -23.15 4.63
N PRO A 481 12.15 -21.85 4.89
CA PRO A 481 11.97 -20.80 3.88
C PRO A 481 12.86 -21.03 2.66
N THR A 482 12.29 -20.86 1.47
CA THR A 482 13.01 -21.05 0.19
C THR A 482 12.83 -19.88 -0.76
N HIS A 483 11.71 -19.16 -0.66
CA HIS A 483 11.35 -18.09 -1.57
C HIS A 483 10.77 -16.88 -0.82
N ILE A 484 10.75 -15.74 -1.48
CA ILE A 484 10.03 -14.54 -1.06
C ILE A 484 9.34 -13.90 -2.27
N ARG A 485 8.20 -13.25 -2.05
CA ARG A 485 7.54 -12.37 -3.02
C ARG A 485 6.88 -11.18 -2.32
N PHE A 486 6.51 -10.15 -3.09
CA PHE A 486 5.86 -8.95 -2.57
C PHE A 486 4.53 -8.69 -3.26
N LEU A 487 3.57 -8.21 -2.48
CA LEU A 487 2.26 -7.75 -2.93
C LEU A 487 2.12 -6.28 -2.54
N LEU A 488 1.80 -5.40 -3.47
CA LEU A 488 1.51 -3.99 -3.20
C LEU A 488 0.04 -3.73 -3.50
N ASN A 489 -0.74 -3.43 -2.45
CA ASN A 489 -2.19 -3.29 -2.52
C ASN A 489 -2.82 -4.51 -3.23
N ASP A 490 -2.49 -5.70 -2.74
CA ASP A 490 -2.82 -7.02 -3.31
C ASP A 490 -2.15 -7.40 -4.65
N GLY A 491 -1.72 -6.45 -5.47
CA GLY A 491 -1.07 -6.76 -6.74
C GLY A 491 0.32 -7.36 -6.55
N VAL A 492 0.58 -8.54 -7.14
CA VAL A 492 1.89 -9.21 -7.04
C VAL A 492 2.93 -8.46 -7.87
N LEU A 493 4.07 -8.15 -7.25
CA LEU A 493 5.17 -7.43 -7.89
C LEU A 493 6.22 -8.39 -8.47
N PRO A 494 6.71 -8.16 -9.70
CA PRO A 494 7.87 -8.85 -10.21
C PRO A 494 9.15 -8.36 -9.52
N LEU A 495 10.00 -9.30 -9.11
CA LEU A 495 11.26 -9.00 -8.42
C LEU A 495 12.47 -8.90 -9.37
N THR A 496 12.23 -8.73 -10.67
CA THR A 496 13.29 -8.75 -11.71
C THR A 496 14.25 -7.57 -11.65
N GLY A 497 13.93 -6.51 -10.89
CA GLY A 497 14.86 -5.42 -10.58
C GLY A 497 15.91 -5.78 -9.53
N ILE A 498 15.70 -6.87 -8.80
CA ILE A 498 16.58 -7.29 -7.70
C ILE A 498 17.64 -8.23 -8.26
N GLN A 499 18.91 -7.88 -8.04
CA GLN A 499 20.03 -8.68 -8.53
C GLN A 499 19.93 -10.13 -8.03
N GLY A 500 19.97 -11.09 -8.96
CA GLY A 500 19.86 -12.52 -8.68
C GLY A 500 18.44 -13.10 -8.76
N CYS A 501 17.39 -12.27 -8.73
CA CYS A 501 16.02 -12.73 -8.88
C CYS A 501 15.66 -12.93 -10.37
N ALA A 502 15.29 -14.16 -10.73
CA ALA A 502 14.81 -14.49 -12.07
C ALA A 502 13.35 -14.08 -12.26
N ALA A 503 12.92 -13.94 -13.52
CA ALA A 503 11.51 -13.75 -13.84
C ALA A 503 10.69 -14.97 -13.40
N ASN A 504 9.60 -14.73 -12.69
CA ASN A 504 8.71 -15.77 -12.20
C ASN A 504 7.25 -15.33 -12.34
N LYS A 505 6.39 -16.23 -12.85
CA LYS A 505 4.98 -15.93 -13.13
C LYS A 505 4.14 -15.59 -11.89
N ASP A 506 4.59 -16.02 -10.71
CA ASP A 506 3.92 -15.81 -9.42
C ASP A 506 4.68 -14.79 -8.54
N GLY A 507 5.67 -14.08 -9.11
CA GLY A 507 6.48 -13.07 -8.42
C GLY A 507 7.53 -13.64 -7.46
N LEU A 508 7.80 -14.95 -7.47
CA LEU A 508 8.74 -15.59 -6.55
C LEU A 508 10.20 -15.29 -6.89
N CYS A 509 11.00 -15.03 -5.86
CA CYS A 509 12.46 -15.07 -5.92
C CYS A 509 12.98 -16.05 -4.87
N GLU A 510 14.04 -16.81 -5.20
CA GLU A 510 14.75 -17.63 -4.22
C GLU A 510 15.29 -16.75 -3.08
N LEU A 511 15.02 -17.14 -1.84
CA LEU A 511 15.32 -16.33 -0.67
C LEU A 511 16.81 -15.97 -0.55
N PRO A 512 17.78 -16.90 -0.77
CA PRO A 512 19.20 -16.54 -0.75
C PRO A 512 19.57 -15.51 -1.83
N SER A 513 18.98 -15.62 -3.02
CA SER A 513 19.20 -14.69 -4.13
C SER A 513 18.62 -13.31 -3.82
N PHE A 514 17.41 -13.25 -3.24
CA PHE A 514 16.81 -12.00 -2.77
C PHE A 514 17.66 -11.33 -1.69
N ILE A 515 18.11 -12.09 -0.67
CA ILE A 515 18.95 -11.56 0.42
C ILE A 515 20.25 -10.99 -0.16
N ALA A 516 20.94 -11.72 -1.04
CA ALA A 516 22.16 -11.25 -1.67
C ALA A 516 21.91 -9.99 -2.53
N GLY A 517 20.80 -9.95 -3.26
CA GLY A 517 20.38 -8.78 -4.04
C GLY A 517 20.10 -7.55 -3.19
N MET A 518 19.42 -7.72 -2.04
CA MET A 518 19.18 -6.63 -1.10
C MET A 518 20.45 -6.18 -0.38
N GLN A 519 21.36 -7.08 -0.04
CA GLN A 519 22.68 -6.71 0.50
C GLN A 519 23.49 -5.89 -0.53
N ALA A 520 23.47 -6.28 -1.80
CA ALA A 520 24.09 -5.50 -2.87
C ALA A 520 23.42 -4.12 -3.01
N ARG A 521 22.09 -4.06 -2.95
CA ARG A 521 21.33 -2.80 -3.01
C ARG A 521 21.64 -1.87 -1.83
N ILE A 522 21.75 -2.41 -0.61
CA ILE A 522 22.16 -1.65 0.58
C ILE A 522 23.56 -1.05 0.38
N ALA A 523 24.52 -1.82 -0.14
CA ALA A 523 25.87 -1.32 -0.41
C ALA A 523 25.92 -0.31 -1.58
N GLU A 524 24.94 -0.35 -2.48
CA GLU A 524 24.85 0.53 -3.65
C GLU A 524 24.30 1.92 -3.31
N VAL A 525 23.39 2.00 -2.35
CA VAL A 525 22.76 3.24 -1.90
C VAL A 525 23.68 3.97 -0.92
N ASP A 526 24.01 5.22 -1.25
CA ASP A 526 24.93 6.03 -0.44
C ASP A 526 24.12 7.04 0.36
N PHE A 527 23.64 6.61 1.52
CA PHE A 527 22.81 7.43 2.39
C PHE A 527 23.49 8.75 2.75
N GLN A 528 24.80 8.71 3.03
CA GLN A 528 25.56 9.89 3.44
C GLN A 528 25.65 10.91 2.30
N PHE A 529 25.96 10.47 1.08
CA PHE A 529 25.97 11.37 -0.07
C PHE A 529 24.57 11.88 -0.39
N ASP A 530 23.62 10.99 -0.63
CA ASP A 530 22.31 11.36 -1.17
C ASP A 530 21.54 12.26 -0.19
N CYS A 531 21.70 12.09 1.14
CA CYS A 531 21.02 12.91 2.13
C CYS A 531 21.77 14.17 2.61
N PHE A 532 23.11 14.18 2.60
CA PHE A 532 23.89 15.26 3.22
C PHE A 532 24.84 16.00 2.27
N ALA A 533 25.17 15.43 1.10
CA ALA A 533 26.01 16.14 0.14
C ALA A 533 25.25 17.32 -0.48
N ASN A 534 26.01 18.35 -0.83
CA ASN A 534 25.47 19.51 -1.53
C ASN A 534 25.47 19.25 -3.04
N PHE A 535 24.29 19.04 -3.63
CA PHE A 535 24.12 18.88 -5.06
C PHE A 535 22.80 19.52 -5.53
N THR A 536 22.66 19.64 -6.85
CA THR A 536 21.40 20.03 -7.49
C THR A 536 20.89 18.87 -8.33
N ILE A 537 19.60 18.89 -8.68
CA ILE A 537 19.03 17.86 -9.56
C ILE A 537 19.81 17.82 -10.89
N PRO A 538 20.30 16.64 -11.33
CA PRO A 538 21.00 16.48 -12.60
C PRO A 538 20.18 16.99 -13.80
N ILE A 539 20.88 17.51 -14.81
CA ILE A 539 20.29 17.92 -16.09
C ILE A 539 21.07 17.22 -17.23
N PRO A 540 20.42 16.40 -18.07
CA PRO A 540 19.02 15.97 -17.98
C PRO A 540 18.77 15.10 -16.72
N ASP A 541 17.55 15.17 -16.20
CA ASP A 541 17.10 14.29 -15.12
C ASP A 541 16.65 12.94 -15.71
N ASN A 542 17.49 11.93 -15.55
CA ASN A 542 17.25 10.56 -15.97
C ASN A 542 17.12 9.60 -14.78
N ILE A 543 16.81 10.12 -13.59
CA ILE A 543 16.76 9.32 -12.37
C ILE A 543 15.49 8.45 -12.38
N VAL A 544 15.68 7.14 -12.16
CA VAL A 544 14.61 6.13 -12.15
C VAL A 544 14.78 5.10 -11.03
N ASP A 545 15.83 5.22 -10.23
CA ASP A 545 16.21 4.28 -9.18
C ASP A 545 16.33 4.95 -7.80
N GLY A 546 15.86 6.21 -7.69
CA GLY A 546 15.81 6.97 -6.45
C GLY A 546 17.15 7.45 -5.91
N ARG A 547 18.20 7.51 -6.74
CA ARG A 547 19.57 7.84 -6.31
C ARG A 547 20.17 9.00 -7.09
N PHE A 548 21.08 9.73 -6.45
CA PHE A 548 21.94 10.64 -7.19
C PHE A 548 22.91 9.84 -8.07
N PRO A 549 23.04 10.14 -9.39
CA PRO A 549 23.87 9.37 -10.29
C PRO A 549 25.33 9.25 -9.82
N PRO A 550 25.86 8.04 -9.55
CA PRO A 550 27.21 7.86 -9.03
C PRO A 550 28.30 8.51 -9.89
N ALA A 551 28.12 8.51 -11.22
CA ALA A 551 29.05 9.11 -12.17
C ALA A 551 29.21 10.64 -12.00
N LEU A 552 28.25 11.32 -11.36
CA LEU A 552 28.26 12.76 -11.16
C LEU A 552 28.77 13.18 -9.77
N ARG A 553 28.96 12.25 -8.82
CA ARG A 553 29.35 12.55 -7.43
C ARG A 553 30.73 13.20 -7.31
N ASN A 554 31.64 12.89 -8.22
CA ASN A 554 33.00 13.47 -8.22
C ASN A 554 33.05 14.89 -8.85
N MET A 555 31.93 15.38 -9.39
CA MET A 555 31.82 16.71 -10.01
C MET A 555 31.16 17.73 -9.08
N THR A 556 30.59 17.28 -7.96
CA THR A 556 30.00 18.11 -6.91
C THR A 556 31.06 18.42 -5.86
N GLY A 557 31.83 19.49 -6.08
CA GLY A 557 32.86 20.02 -5.19
C GLY A 557 32.52 21.42 -4.69
#